data_AF-A0A329BB12-F1
#
_entry.id   AF-A0A329BB12-F1
#
_cell.length_a   1.000
_cell.length_b   1.000
_cell.length_c   1.000
_cell.angle_alpha   90.00
_cell.angle_beta   90.00
_cell.angle_gamma   90.00
#
_symmetry.space_group_name_H-M   'P 1'
#
loop_
_entity.id
_entity.type
_entity.pdbx_description
1 polymer ?
#
loop_
_entity_poly.entity_id
_entity_poly.type
_entity_poly.pdbx_seq_one_letter_code
_entity_poly.pdbx_strand_id
1 'polypeptide(L)'
;MTRIQPRELRRLSGRTQQTFWQQVHVTQSGGSRYESGRDMPASVIELLRLHYVLGIDTRQINASNAEQIRAVLENGTAGGA
;
A
#
# COMPACT_ATOMS: atom_id res chain seq x y z
N MET A 1 -8.68 -5.78 12.70
CA MET A 1 -7.71 -5.33 11.67
C MET A 1 -6.92 -4.18 12.26
N THR A 2 -5.58 -4.26 12.26
CA THR A 2 -4.70 -3.21 12.80
C THR A 2 -4.94 -1.89 12.08
N ARG A 3 -5.24 -0.83 12.84
CA ARG A 3 -5.42 0.52 12.28
C ARG A 3 -4.07 1.06 11.79
N ILE A 4 -3.91 1.22 10.47
CA ILE A 4 -2.70 1.84 9.90
C ILE A 4 -2.73 3.34 10.18
N GLN A 5 -1.70 3.84 10.86
CA GLN A 5 -1.46 5.27 11.06
C GLN A 5 -0.36 5.74 10.11
N PRO A 6 -0.69 6.34 8.96
CA PRO A 6 0.29 6.61 7.90
C PRO A 6 1.40 7.56 8.35
N ARG A 7 1.09 8.51 9.24
CA ARG A 7 2.08 9.46 9.76
C ARG A 7 3.13 8.78 10.63
N GLU A 8 2.73 7.83 11.47
CA GLU A 8 3.63 7.08 12.33
C GLU A 8 4.47 6.10 11.51
N LEU A 9 3.81 5.37 10.60
CA LEU A 9 4.48 4.46 9.66
C LEU A 9 5.55 5.19 8.83
N ARG A 10 5.23 6.38 8.31
CA ARG A 10 6.21 7.21 7.60
C ARG A 10 7.37 7.65 8.49
N ARG A 11 7.09 8.11 9.72
CA ARG A 11 8.12 8.53 10.67
C ARG A 11 9.08 7.39 10.99
N LEU A 12 8.55 6.20 11.26
CA LEU A 12 9.35 4.99 11.49
C LEU A 12 10.21 4.62 10.28
N SER A 13 9.68 4.86 9.07
CA SER A 13 10.41 4.62 7.82
C SER A 13 11.53 5.64 7.51
N GLY A 14 11.62 6.75 8.25
CA GLY A 14 12.59 7.83 8.02
C GLY A 14 12.40 8.64 6.74
N ARG A 15 11.26 8.48 6.03
CA ARG A 15 11.02 9.08 4.71
C ARG A 15 10.28 10.42 4.78
N THR A 16 10.55 11.28 3.80
CA THR A 16 9.71 12.46 3.52
C THR A 16 8.30 12.04 3.09
N GLN A 17 7.32 12.95 3.16
CA GLN A 17 5.97 12.66 2.67
C GLN A 17 5.99 12.24 1.20
N GLN A 18 6.72 12.96 0.35
CA GLN A 18 6.80 12.65 -1.08
C GLN A 18 7.33 11.23 -1.32
N THR A 19 8.50 10.90 -0.78
CA THR A 19 9.11 9.58 -0.99
C THR A 19 8.27 8.44 -0.44
N PHE A 20 7.63 8.65 0.72
CA PHE A 20 6.76 7.66 1.35
C PHE A 20 5.51 7.37 0.52
N TRP A 21 4.80 8.41 0.09
CA TRP A 21 3.53 8.26 -0.62
C TRP A 21 3.72 7.79 -2.07
N GLN A 22 4.83 8.16 -2.71
CA GLN A 22 5.18 7.68 -4.04
C GLN A 22 5.35 6.15 -4.12
N GLN A 23 5.74 5.47 -3.04
CA GLN A 23 5.88 4.01 -3.06
C GLN A 23 4.53 3.29 -3.28
N VAL A 24 3.44 3.94 -2.88
CA VAL A 24 2.07 3.42 -2.96
C VAL A 24 1.23 4.21 -3.97
N HIS A 25 1.86 4.84 -4.96
CA HIS A 25 1.21 5.57 -6.05
C HIS A 25 0.32 6.74 -5.61
N VAL A 26 0.60 7.32 -4.45
CA VAL A 26 -0.11 8.49 -3.92
C VAL A 26 0.76 9.74 -4.07
N THR A 27 0.16 10.83 -4.52
CA THR A 27 0.85 12.13 -4.60
C THR A 27 1.17 12.68 -3.21
N GLN A 28 2.19 13.53 -3.09
CA GLN A 28 2.55 14.14 -1.80
C GLN A 28 1.36 14.93 -1.20
N SER A 29 0.64 15.70 -2.01
CA SER A 29 -0.50 16.51 -1.56
C SER A 29 -1.68 15.64 -1.11
N GLY A 30 -1.92 14.51 -1.78
CA GLY A 30 -2.92 13.52 -1.36
C GLY A 30 -2.53 12.87 -0.03
N GLY A 31 -1.28 12.42 0.07
CA GLY A 31 -0.74 11.81 1.28
C GLY A 31 -0.75 12.73 2.50
N SER A 32 -0.41 14.01 2.32
CA SER A 32 -0.47 15.01 3.38
C SER A 32 -1.86 15.13 4.00
N ARG A 33 -2.93 15.07 3.17
CA ARG A 33 -4.32 15.09 3.67
C ARG A 33 -4.64 13.86 4.53
N TYR A 34 -4.11 12.69 4.16
CA TYR A 34 -4.32 11.48 4.95
C TYR A 34 -3.56 11.55 6.28
N GLU A 35 -2.35 12.11 6.31
CA GLU A 35 -1.60 12.32 7.56
C GLU A 35 -2.25 13.36 8.49
N SER A 36 -3.04 14.28 7.96
CA SER A 36 -3.77 15.29 8.74
C SER A 36 -5.18 14.86 9.16
N GLY A 37 -5.56 13.61 8.90
CA GLY A 37 -6.80 13.01 9.42
C GLY A 37 -7.97 12.95 8.44
N ARG A 38 -7.75 13.23 7.14
CA ARG A 38 -8.76 12.91 6.12
C ARG A 38 -8.94 11.39 6.04
N ASP A 39 -10.18 10.96 5.87
CA ASP A 39 -10.49 9.57 5.58
C ASP A 39 -9.71 9.06 4.37
N MET A 40 -9.10 7.90 4.56
CA MET A 40 -8.29 7.23 3.56
C MET A 40 -9.12 6.13 2.89
N PRO A 41 -9.16 6.06 1.55
CA PRO A 41 -9.83 4.95 0.85
C PRO A 41 -9.23 3.60 1.27
N ALA A 42 -10.08 2.57 1.35
CA ALA A 42 -9.64 1.21 1.70
C ALA A 42 -8.53 0.69 0.77
N SER A 43 -8.58 1.06 -0.52
CA SER A 43 -7.53 0.71 -1.49
C SER A 43 -6.16 1.28 -1.11
N VAL A 44 -6.09 2.51 -0.60
CA VAL A 44 -4.83 3.14 -0.17
C VAL A 44 -4.32 2.50 1.12
N ILE A 45 -5.22 2.15 2.04
CA ILE A 45 -4.87 1.41 3.26
C ILE A 45 -4.24 0.06 2.89
N GLU A 46 -4.82 -0.67 1.95
CA GLU A 46 -4.28 -1.96 1.53
C GLU A 46 -2.93 -1.81 0.80
N LEU A 47 -2.74 -0.78 -0.03
CA LEU A 47 -1.43 -0.50 -0.63
C LEU A 47 -0.36 -0.21 0.43
N LEU A 48 -0.69 0.54 1.49
CA LEU A 48 0.22 0.75 2.62
C LEU A 48 0.56 -0.57 3.33
N ARG A 49 -0.44 -1.44 3.54
CA ARG A 49 -0.25 -2.76 4.13
C ARG A 49 0.66 -3.63 3.27
N LEU A 50 0.35 -3.77 1.98
CA LEU A 50 1.14 -4.55 1.03
C LEU A 50 2.60 -4.08 1.02
N HIS A 51 2.84 -2.77 0.90
CA HIS A 51 4.19 -2.23 0.81
C HIS A 51 4.96 -2.27 2.12
N TYR A 52 4.42 -1.70 3.18
CA TYR A 52 5.18 -1.44 4.41
C TYR A 52 5.02 -2.52 5.48
N VAL A 53 3.99 -3.36 5.40
CA VAL A 53 3.77 -4.46 6.35
C VAL A 53 4.18 -5.80 5.74
N LEU A 54 3.78 -6.07 4.50
CA LEU A 54 4.07 -7.34 3.82
C LEU A 54 5.33 -7.31 2.94
N GLY A 55 5.95 -6.14 2.77
CA GLY A 55 7.19 -6.00 1.97
C GLY A 55 7.01 -6.20 0.47
N ILE A 56 5.77 -6.12 -0.03
CA ILE A 56 5.45 -6.27 -1.45
C ILE A 56 5.67 -4.92 -2.13
N ASP A 57 6.58 -4.85 -3.10
CA ASP A 57 6.82 -3.63 -3.86
C ASP A 57 5.64 -3.31 -4.80
N THR A 58 4.68 -2.56 -4.27
CA THR A 58 3.47 -2.09 -4.97
C THR A 58 3.75 -1.31 -6.24
N ARG A 59 4.97 -0.78 -6.45
CA ARG A 59 5.35 -0.10 -7.69
C ARG A 59 5.42 -1.05 -8.88
N GLN A 60 5.60 -2.34 -8.61
CA GLN A 60 5.61 -3.35 -9.66
C GLN A 60 4.21 -3.68 -10.14
N ILE A 61 3.16 -3.40 -9.36
CA ILE A 61 1.76 -3.68 -9.75
C ILE A 61 1.36 -2.76 -10.91
N ASN A 62 1.09 -3.34 -12.07
CA ASN A 62 0.70 -2.61 -13.26
C ASN A 62 -0.15 -3.51 -14.20
N ALA A 63 -0.60 -2.95 -15.33
CA ALA A 63 -1.45 -3.69 -16.26
C ALA A 63 -0.74 -4.90 -16.89
N SER A 64 0.59 -4.84 -17.12
CA SER A 64 1.31 -5.93 -17.79
C SER A 64 1.50 -7.16 -16.92
N ASN A 65 1.46 -7.03 -15.59
CA ASN A 65 1.51 -8.17 -14.68
C ASN A 65 0.17 -8.50 -13.99
N ALA A 66 -0.92 -7.84 -14.40
CA ALA A 66 -2.23 -8.06 -13.80
C ALA A 66 -2.72 -9.51 -13.94
N GLU A 67 -2.42 -10.18 -15.06
CA GLU A 67 -2.77 -11.59 -15.28
C GLU A 67 -2.03 -12.53 -14.32
N GLN A 68 -0.74 -12.27 -14.09
CA GLN A 68 0.08 -13.06 -13.17
C GLN A 68 -0.42 -12.90 -11.72
N ILE A 69 -0.76 -11.67 -11.33
CA ILE A 69 -1.34 -11.39 -10.01
C ILE A 69 -2.66 -12.14 -9.83
N ARG A 70 -3.56 -12.11 -10.83
CA ARG A 70 -4.82 -12.88 -10.78
C ARG A 70 -4.58 -14.37 -10.63
N ALA A 71 -3.68 -14.95 -11.44
CA ALA A 71 -3.37 -16.37 -11.37
C ALA A 71 -2.82 -16.78 -10.00
N VAL A 72 -1.96 -15.97 -9.37
CA VAL A 72 -1.46 -16.25 -8.02
C VAL A 72 -2.58 -16.22 -6.97
N LEU A 73 -3.50 -15.25 -7.07
CA LEU A 73 -4.65 -15.14 -6.15
C LEU A 73 -5.61 -16.32 -6.29
N GLU A 74 -5.88 -16.76 -7.52
CA GLU A 74 -6.73 -17.92 -7.80
C GLU A 74 -6.08 -19.21 -7.28
N ASN A 75 -4.80 -19.45 -7.59
CA ASN A 75 -4.08 -20.66 -7.17
C ASN A 75 -3.80 -20.69 -5.65
N GLY A 76 -3.65 -19.55 -5.00
CA GLY A 76 -3.43 -19.44 -3.55
C GLY A 76 -4.65 -19.79 -2.69
N THR A 77 -5.86 -19.78 -3.26
CA THR A 77 -7.09 -20.18 -2.55
C THR A 77 -7.34 -21.69 -2.54
N ALA A 78 -6.66 -22.46 -3.40
CA ALA A 78 -6.85 -23.91 -3.51
C ALA A 78 -5.99 -24.74 -2.55
N GLY A 79 -5.03 -24.13 -1.84
CA GLY A 79 -4.02 -24.83 -1.03
C GLY A 79 -4.22 -24.78 0.49
N GLY A 80 -5.37 -24.32 0.98
CA GLY A 80 -5.65 -24.15 2.41
C GLY A 80 -6.94 -24.83 2.84
N ALA A 81 -6.95 -26.17 2.81
CA ALA A 81 -7.91 -27.02 3.51
C ALA A 81 -7.16 -28.19 4.17
#